data_AF-A0A2V7TX22-F1
#
_entry.id   AF-A0A2V7TX22-F1
#
_cell.length_a   1.000
_cell.length_b   1.000
_cell.length_c   1.000
_cell.angle_alpha   90.00
_cell.angle_beta   90.00
_cell.angle_gamma   90.00
#
_symmetry.space_group_name_H-M   'P 1'
#
loop_
_entity.id
_entity.type
_entity.pdbx_description
1 polymer ?
#
loop_
_entity_poly.entity_id
_entity_poly.type
_entity_poly.pdbx_seq_one_letter_code
_entity_poly.pdbx_strand_id
1 'polypeptide(L)'
;MTQSGTNSLHGSLFGYLSPQSLAADWRQETTVNGTVNTTASRVGDFGATLGGPLVKDRLFFFGAFNPQYQRRTFVAPAGFPLASLGPVDRDRRIMSYAGKVTWQATGNHRIDFTAFGDPSKGDPGPQRPAALIGTTTAGFTELAKYGGHNQAVHPSCPRSTRGRLRMTP
;
A
#
# COMPACT_ATOMS: atom_id res chain seq x y z
N MET A 1 17.88 17.73 17.01
CA MET A 1 18.63 18.17 15.81
C MET A 1 17.63 18.73 14.82
N THR A 2 17.54 20.06 14.75
CA THR A 2 16.66 20.81 13.86
C THR A 2 17.23 20.73 12.45
N GLN A 3 16.76 19.80 11.63
CA GLN A 3 16.93 19.96 10.19
C GLN A 3 15.93 21.02 9.74
N SER A 4 16.42 22.26 9.68
CA SER A 4 15.87 23.29 8.80
C SER A 4 15.70 22.67 7.41
N GLY A 5 14.45 22.70 6.92
CA GLY A 5 14.03 22.02 5.70
C GLY A 5 15.09 22.13 4.62
N THR A 6 15.72 21.01 4.29
CA THR A 6 16.83 20.99 3.36
C THR A 6 16.27 21.50 2.03
N ASN A 7 16.72 22.67 1.58
CA ASN A 7 16.34 23.28 0.29
C ASN A 7 16.91 22.50 -0.91
N SER A 8 17.01 21.19 -0.77
CA SER A 8 17.58 20.27 -1.74
C SER A 8 16.55 19.21 -2.08
N LEU A 9 16.61 18.81 -3.34
CA LEU A 9 15.83 17.71 -3.86
C LEU A 9 16.43 16.40 -3.36
N HIS A 10 15.58 15.51 -2.86
CA HIS A 10 15.94 14.16 -2.46
C HIS A 10 14.90 13.18 -2.94
N GLY A 11 15.33 11.97 -3.24
CA GLY A 11 14.44 10.88 -3.59
C GLY A 11 15.11 9.56 -3.34
N SER A 12 14.30 8.51 -3.30
CA SER A 12 14.77 7.14 -3.17
C SER A 12 13.93 6.23 -4.04
N LEU A 13 14.55 5.13 -4.48
CA LEU A 13 13.88 4.03 -5.16
C LEU A 13 14.17 2.75 -4.37
N PHE A 14 13.19 1.85 -4.29
CA PHE A 14 13.38 0.51 -3.75
C PHE A 14 12.56 -0.50 -4.55
N GLY A 15 12.96 -1.76 -4.45
CA GLY A 15 12.28 -2.87 -5.09
C GLY A 15 12.51 -4.15 -4.33
N TYR A 16 11.46 -4.94 -4.19
CA TYR A 16 11.46 -6.25 -3.60
C TYR A 16 10.72 -7.23 -4.52
N LEU A 17 11.35 -8.36 -4.78
CA LEU A 17 10.80 -9.43 -5.60
C LEU A 17 10.93 -10.75 -4.84
N SER A 18 9.84 -11.48 -4.72
CA SER A 18 9.80 -12.83 -4.17
C SER A 18 9.25 -13.79 -5.23
N PRO A 19 10.12 -14.31 -6.12
CA PRO A 19 9.72 -15.26 -7.12
C PRO A 19 9.55 -16.66 -6.51
N GLN A 20 8.62 -17.44 -7.08
CA GLN A 20 8.34 -18.80 -6.64
C GLN A 20 9.58 -19.72 -6.68
N SER A 21 10.48 -19.54 -7.65
CA SER A 21 11.68 -20.36 -7.81
C SER A 21 12.69 -20.25 -6.66
N LEU A 22 12.56 -19.23 -5.82
CA LEU A 22 13.40 -19.02 -4.63
C LEU A 22 12.66 -19.32 -3.33
N ALA A 23 11.38 -19.71 -3.41
CA ALA A 23 10.57 -20.08 -2.26
C ALA A 23 10.63 -21.59 -2.03
N ALA A 24 10.58 -22.01 -0.77
CA ALA A 24 10.43 -23.42 -0.42
C ALA A 24 9.07 -23.95 -0.88
N ASP A 25 9.00 -25.25 -1.14
CA ASP A 25 7.76 -25.91 -1.55
C ASP A 25 6.67 -25.74 -0.49
N TRP A 26 5.45 -25.50 -0.96
CA TRP A 26 4.29 -25.37 -0.09
C TRP A 26 3.88 -26.73 0.45
N ARG A 27 3.77 -26.85 1.77
CA ARG A 27 3.21 -28.04 2.41
C ARG A 27 1.74 -28.19 2.01
N GLN A 28 1.43 -29.30 1.34
CA GLN A 28 0.08 -29.62 0.92
C GLN A 28 -0.61 -30.43 2.01
N GLU A 29 -1.79 -29.98 2.44
CA GLU A 29 -2.58 -30.65 3.47
C GLU A 29 -3.84 -31.25 2.84
N THR A 30 -4.21 -32.46 3.30
CA THR A 30 -5.43 -33.13 2.88
C THR A 30 -6.27 -33.42 4.11
N THR A 31 -7.40 -32.73 4.22
CA THR A 31 -8.39 -32.94 5.30
C THR A 31 -9.65 -33.56 4.72
N VAL A 32 -10.36 -34.37 5.52
CA VAL A 32 -11.65 -35.00 5.16
C VAL A 32 -12.70 -33.98 4.70
N ASN A 33 -12.66 -32.76 5.24
CA ASN A 33 -13.57 -31.67 4.88
C ASN A 33 -13.09 -30.83 3.66
N GLY A 34 -11.98 -31.22 3.02
CA GLY A 34 -11.33 -30.47 1.94
C GLY A 34 -10.51 -29.28 2.44
N THR A 35 -9.24 -29.21 2.04
CA THR A 35 -8.38 -28.03 2.25
C THR A 35 -7.86 -27.53 0.91
N VAL A 36 -8.03 -26.24 0.66
CA VAL A 36 -7.54 -25.60 -0.57
C VAL A 36 -6.06 -25.29 -0.39
N ASN A 37 -5.23 -25.95 -1.18
CA ASN A 37 -3.79 -25.83 -1.07
C ASN A 37 -3.28 -24.67 -1.92
N THR A 38 -2.29 -23.96 -1.39
CA THR A 38 -1.50 -23.00 -2.18
C THR A 38 -0.34 -23.76 -2.80
N THR A 39 -0.12 -23.58 -4.10
CA THR A 39 0.98 -24.24 -4.82
C THR A 39 2.05 -23.28 -5.28
N ALA A 40 1.71 -22.00 -5.44
CA ALA A 40 2.65 -20.96 -5.80
C ALA A 40 2.27 -19.60 -5.20
N SER A 41 3.28 -18.79 -4.94
CA SER A 41 3.11 -17.37 -4.59
C SER A 41 4.22 -16.56 -5.26
N ARG A 42 3.85 -15.42 -5.83
CA ARG A 42 4.77 -14.43 -6.39
C ARG A 42 4.37 -13.06 -5.88
N VAL A 43 5.34 -12.33 -5.33
CA VAL A 43 5.14 -10.97 -4.83
C VAL A 43 6.17 -10.06 -5.46
N GLY A 44 5.71 -8.92 -5.99
CA GLY A 44 6.56 -7.81 -6.38
C GLY A 44 6.09 -6.54 -5.70
N ASP A 45 7.02 -5.78 -5.16
CA ASP A 45 6.77 -4.51 -4.47
C ASP A 45 7.86 -3.53 -4.91
N PHE A 46 7.45 -2.39 -5.44
CA PHE A 46 8.37 -1.34 -5.87
C PHE A 46 7.94 -0.03 -5.27
N GLY A 47 8.91 0.83 -5.02
CA GLY A 47 8.65 2.11 -4.39
C GLY A 47 9.56 3.21 -4.89
N ALA A 48 8.97 4.39 -5.00
CA ALA A 48 9.69 5.61 -5.31
C ALA A 48 9.22 6.72 -4.36
N THR A 49 10.17 7.52 -3.88
CA THR A 49 9.89 8.75 -3.16
C THR A 49 10.64 9.91 -3.78
N LEU A 50 10.04 11.10 -3.72
CA LEU A 50 10.65 12.34 -4.16
C LEU A 50 10.15 13.47 -3.26
N GLY A 51 11.04 14.35 -2.83
CA GLY A 51 10.67 15.53 -2.07
C GLY A 51 11.73 16.61 -2.14
N GLY A 52 11.30 17.85 -1.89
CA GLY A 52 12.17 19.01 -1.94
C GLY A 52 11.38 20.31 -1.99
N PRO A 53 12.07 21.45 -2.18
CA PRO A 53 11.41 22.74 -2.36
C PRO A 53 10.89 22.90 -3.80
N LEU A 54 9.63 23.29 -3.96
CA LEU A 54 9.11 23.93 -5.19
C LEU A 54 9.53 25.40 -5.24
N VAL A 55 9.45 26.09 -4.10
CA VAL A 55 9.95 27.45 -3.88
C VAL A 55 10.78 27.41 -2.61
N LYS A 56 12.07 27.71 -2.71
CA LYS A 56 12.99 27.69 -1.56
C LYS A 56 12.40 28.49 -0.40
N ASP A 57 12.51 27.92 0.79
CA ASP A 57 12.01 28.45 2.08
C ASP A 57 10.47 28.60 2.22
N ARG A 58 9.70 28.51 1.13
CA ARG A 58 8.26 28.81 1.13
C ARG A 58 7.36 27.65 0.75
N LEU A 59 7.73 26.83 -0.21
CA LEU A 59 6.86 25.78 -0.74
C LEU A 59 7.65 24.50 -0.92
N PHE A 60 7.22 23.45 -0.23
CA PHE A 60 7.86 22.14 -0.23
C PHE A 60 6.85 21.09 -0.65
N PHE A 61 7.35 20.05 -1.32
CA PHE A 61 6.54 18.91 -1.73
C PHE A 61 7.22 17.61 -1.29
N PHE A 62 6.38 16.60 -1.13
CA PHE A 62 6.80 15.22 -0.97
C PHE A 62 5.79 14.33 -1.68
N GLY A 63 6.27 13.34 -2.40
CA GLY A 63 5.48 12.33 -3.08
C GLY A 63 6.10 10.95 -2.87
N ALA A 64 5.23 9.96 -2.73
CA ALA A 64 5.59 8.56 -2.68
C ALA A 64 4.62 7.75 -3.54
N PHE A 65 5.14 6.75 -4.24
CA PHE A 65 4.36 5.83 -5.05
C PHE A 65 4.90 4.42 -4.89
N ASN A 66 4.01 3.48 -4.60
CA ASN A 66 4.36 2.12 -4.21
C ASN A 66 3.45 1.06 -4.85
N PRO A 67 3.69 0.70 -6.12
CA PRO A 67 2.95 -0.38 -6.77
C PRO A 67 3.36 -1.75 -6.24
N GLN A 68 2.37 -2.55 -5.87
CA GLN A 68 2.53 -3.93 -5.43
C GLN A 68 1.68 -4.88 -6.29
N TYR A 69 2.28 -6.02 -6.61
CA TYR A 69 1.68 -7.11 -7.38
C TYR A 69 1.79 -8.40 -6.59
N GLN A 70 0.68 -9.12 -6.46
CA GLN A 70 0.64 -10.40 -5.81
C GLN A 70 -0.15 -11.39 -6.66
N ARG A 71 0.49 -12.50 -7.01
CA ARG A 71 -0.16 -13.66 -7.62
C ARG A 71 -0.04 -14.84 -6.68
N ARG A 72 -1.15 -15.49 -6.40
CA ARG A 72 -1.17 -16.73 -5.61
C ARG A 72 -1.96 -17.79 -6.34
N THR A 73 -1.38 -18.97 -6.49
CA THR A 73 -1.99 -20.10 -7.18
C THR A 73 -2.53 -21.07 -6.14
N PHE A 74 -3.79 -21.45 -6.33
CA PHE A 74 -4.50 -22.40 -5.49
C PHE A 74 -4.88 -23.64 -6.29
N VAL A 75 -5.02 -24.76 -5.60
CA VAL A 75 -5.57 -25.99 -6.16
C VAL A 75 -6.70 -26.47 -5.26
N ALA A 76 -7.82 -26.84 -5.86
CA ALA A 76 -8.94 -27.43 -5.15
C ALA A 76 -8.55 -28.83 -4.62
N PRO A 77 -9.04 -29.24 -3.44
CA PRO A 77 -8.72 -30.54 -2.87
C PRO A 77 -9.19 -31.70 -3.77
N ALA A 78 -8.44 -32.79 -3.78
CA ALA A 78 -8.81 -33.99 -4.53
C ALA A 78 -10.19 -34.52 -4.09
N GLY A 79 -10.99 -34.99 -5.06
CA GLY A 79 -12.35 -35.48 -4.82
C GLY A 79 -13.44 -34.40 -4.81
N PHE A 80 -13.09 -33.12 -4.92
CA PHE A 80 -14.05 -32.02 -5.09
C PHE A 80 -14.30 -31.70 -6.56
N PRO A 81 -15.50 -31.22 -6.95
CA PRO A 81 -15.84 -30.97 -8.35
C PRO A 81 -14.87 -30.02 -9.08
N LEU A 82 -14.39 -29.00 -8.37
CA LEU A 82 -13.46 -28.01 -8.91
C LEU A 82 -11.99 -28.47 -8.93
N ALA A 83 -11.68 -29.70 -8.47
CA ALA A 83 -10.35 -30.30 -8.64
C ALA A 83 -9.97 -30.42 -10.13
N SER A 84 -10.97 -30.61 -11.00
CA SER A 84 -10.81 -30.68 -12.45
C SER A 84 -10.30 -29.38 -13.09
N LEU A 85 -10.45 -28.22 -12.42
CA LEU A 85 -9.92 -26.95 -12.91
C LEU A 85 -8.39 -26.88 -12.84
N GLY A 86 -7.75 -27.74 -12.04
CA GLY A 86 -6.31 -27.66 -11.80
C GLY A 86 -5.91 -26.38 -11.05
N PRO A 87 -4.68 -25.86 -11.29
CA PRO A 87 -4.20 -24.64 -10.66
C PRO A 87 -5.00 -23.39 -11.09
N VAL A 88 -5.50 -22.65 -10.12
CA VAL A 88 -6.26 -21.41 -10.32
C VAL A 88 -5.52 -20.25 -9.66
N ASP A 89 -5.26 -19.20 -10.44
CA ASP A 89 -4.58 -18.00 -9.96
C ASP A 89 -5.54 -16.99 -9.32
N ARG A 90 -5.05 -16.33 -8.28
CA ARG A 90 -5.64 -15.11 -7.71
C ARG A 90 -4.62 -13.99 -7.83
N ASP A 91 -4.98 -13.00 -8.64
CA ASP A 91 -4.17 -11.80 -8.87
C ASP A 91 -4.69 -10.62 -8.07
N ARG A 92 -3.77 -9.88 -7.45
CA ARG A 92 -4.04 -8.66 -6.70
C ARG A 92 -3.00 -7.61 -7.05
N ARG A 93 -3.48 -6.42 -7.39
CA ARG A 93 -2.66 -5.25 -7.70
C ARG A 93 -3.05 -4.13 -6.75
N ILE A 94 -2.07 -3.53 -6.08
CA ILE A 94 -2.26 -2.43 -5.13
C ILE A 94 -1.39 -1.28 -5.62
N MET A 95 -1.95 -0.08 -5.74
CA MET A 95 -1.25 1.09 -6.26
C MET A 95 -1.23 2.17 -5.18
N SER A 96 -0.36 2.00 -4.18
CA SER A 96 -0.29 2.93 -3.06
C SER A 96 0.36 4.25 -3.48
N TYR A 97 -0.20 5.36 -3.03
CA TYR A 97 0.38 6.68 -3.25
C TYR A 97 0.22 7.56 -2.01
N ALA A 98 1.15 8.49 -1.83
CA ALA A 98 1.05 9.55 -0.85
C ALA A 98 1.65 10.83 -1.40
N GLY A 99 1.02 11.96 -1.10
CA GLY A 99 1.45 13.28 -1.49
C GLY A 99 1.28 14.25 -0.33
N LYS A 100 2.24 15.14 -0.17
CA LYS A 100 2.19 16.24 0.78
C LYS A 100 2.72 17.50 0.13
N VAL A 101 2.01 18.60 0.33
CA VAL A 101 2.48 19.95 0.01
C VAL A 101 2.47 20.76 1.29
N THR A 102 3.60 21.42 1.57
CA THR A 102 3.77 22.31 2.71
C THR A 102 4.03 23.71 2.20
N TRP A 103 3.16 24.65 2.57
CA TRP A 103 3.33 26.06 2.26
C TRP A 103 3.58 26.86 3.53
N GLN A 104 4.74 27.54 3.59
CA GLN A 104 5.03 28.58 4.56
C GLN A 104 4.58 29.92 3.99
N ALA A 105 3.36 30.33 4.34
CA ALA A 105 2.77 31.60 3.91
C ALA A 105 3.55 32.79 4.48
N THR A 106 3.99 32.68 5.74
CA THR A 106 4.89 33.63 6.41
C THR A 106 5.80 32.85 7.35
N GLY A 107 6.77 33.51 8.00
CA GLY A 107 7.62 32.86 9.01
C GLY A 107 6.87 32.21 10.19
N ASN A 108 5.58 32.57 10.37
CA ASN A 108 4.74 32.10 11.46
C ASN A 108 3.46 31.38 10.98
N HIS A 109 3.26 31.18 9.68
CA HIS A 109 2.06 30.53 9.16
C HIS A 109 2.44 29.42 8.19
N ARG A 110 2.07 28.18 8.54
CA ARG A 110 2.31 27.00 7.73
C ARG A 110 1.01 26.26 7.48
N ILE A 111 0.79 25.89 6.24
CA ILE A 111 -0.35 25.07 5.81
C ILE A 111 0.19 23.80 5.16
N ASP A 112 -0.24 22.65 5.67
CA ASP A 112 0.07 21.34 5.12
C ASP A 112 -1.17 20.75 4.44
N PHE A 113 -1.03 20.35 3.19
CA PHE A 113 -2.01 19.58 2.43
C PHE A 113 -1.48 18.17 2.23
N THR A 114 -2.26 17.15 2.56
CA THR A 114 -1.88 15.75 2.37
C THR A 114 -2.98 14.99 1.64
N ALA A 115 -2.57 14.05 0.79
CA ALA A 115 -3.46 13.08 0.16
C ALA A 115 -2.74 11.73 0.09
N PHE A 116 -3.45 10.64 0.38
CA PHE A 116 -2.88 9.29 0.30
C PHE A 116 -3.97 8.27 0.02
N GLY A 117 -3.59 7.15 -0.56
CA GLY A 117 -4.52 6.08 -0.88
C GLY A 117 -3.82 4.81 -1.36
N ASP A 118 -4.56 3.73 -1.38
CA ASP A 118 -4.11 2.39 -1.77
C ASP A 118 -5.12 1.68 -2.69
N PRO A 119 -5.55 2.34 -3.79
CA PRO A 119 -6.47 1.73 -4.74
C PRO A 119 -5.94 0.38 -5.23
N SER A 120 -6.79 -0.61 -5.11
CA SER A 120 -6.50 -2.02 -5.30
C SER A 120 -7.50 -2.65 -6.24
N LYS A 121 -7.04 -3.63 -7.02
CA LYS A 121 -7.86 -4.45 -7.91
C LYS A 121 -7.51 -5.91 -7.75
N GLY A 122 -8.49 -6.77 -7.92
CA GLY A 122 -8.31 -8.21 -7.98
C GLY A 122 -9.07 -8.75 -9.18
N ASP A 123 -8.35 -9.44 -10.07
CA ASP A 123 -8.93 -10.02 -11.28
C ASP A 123 -9.93 -11.13 -10.89
N PRO A 124 -10.89 -11.49 -11.77
CA PRO A 124 -11.89 -12.51 -11.45
C PRO A 124 -11.24 -13.84 -11.05
N GLY A 125 -11.62 -14.37 -9.89
CA GLY A 125 -11.04 -15.61 -9.39
C GLY A 125 -11.50 -15.98 -7.98
N PRO A 126 -10.86 -16.98 -7.35
CA PRO A 126 -11.20 -17.42 -6.00
C PRO A 126 -10.65 -16.42 -4.98
N GLN A 127 -11.31 -15.26 -4.83
CA GLN A 127 -10.92 -14.22 -3.86
C GLN A 127 -10.87 -14.79 -2.43
N ARG A 128 -11.78 -15.72 -2.15
CA ARG A 128 -11.79 -16.58 -0.96
C ARG A 128 -11.39 -17.99 -1.38
N PRO A 129 -10.33 -18.59 -0.79
CA PRO A 129 -9.90 -19.95 -1.13
C PRO A 129 -11.04 -20.98 -1.04
N ALA A 130 -11.92 -20.87 -0.04
CA ALA A 130 -13.06 -21.77 0.14
C ALA A 130 -14.03 -21.84 -1.06
N ALA A 131 -14.02 -20.87 -1.98
CA ALA A 131 -14.81 -20.95 -3.21
C ALA A 131 -14.40 -22.16 -4.09
N LEU A 132 -13.17 -22.65 -3.95
CA LEU A 132 -12.65 -23.83 -4.64
C LEU A 132 -13.15 -25.16 -4.06
N ILE A 133 -13.87 -25.14 -2.94
CA ILE A 133 -14.52 -26.32 -2.35
C ILE A 133 -15.96 -26.48 -2.91
N GLY A 134 -16.48 -25.47 -3.60
CA GLY A 134 -17.82 -25.48 -4.19
C GLY A 134 -17.97 -26.48 -5.36
N THR A 135 -19.19 -26.56 -5.89
CA THR A 135 -19.52 -27.41 -7.05
C THR A 135 -19.31 -26.71 -8.39
N THR A 136 -19.32 -25.37 -8.41
CA THR A 136 -19.19 -24.54 -9.61
C THR A 136 -18.36 -23.29 -9.33
N THR A 137 -17.89 -22.61 -10.38
CA THR A 137 -17.16 -21.33 -10.30
C THR A 137 -18.05 -20.13 -9.97
N ALA A 138 -19.35 -20.33 -9.70
CA ALA A 138 -20.29 -19.26 -9.36
C ALA A 138 -19.90 -18.47 -8.09
N GLY A 139 -19.04 -19.03 -7.24
CA GLY A 139 -18.47 -18.34 -6.07
C GLY A 139 -17.22 -17.50 -6.37
N PHE A 140 -16.73 -17.46 -7.61
CA PHE A 140 -15.60 -16.61 -8.00
C PHE A 140 -16.09 -15.18 -8.16
N THR A 141 -15.27 -14.23 -7.73
CA THR A 141 -15.62 -12.82 -7.76
C THR A 141 -14.47 -12.00 -8.29
N GLU A 142 -14.83 -10.89 -8.93
CA GLU A 142 -13.89 -9.83 -9.25
C GLU A 142 -13.91 -8.80 -8.11
N LEU A 143 -12.74 -8.27 -7.76
CA LEU A 143 -12.64 -7.08 -6.94
C LEU A 143 -12.22 -5.92 -7.82
N ALA A 144 -13.16 -5.43 -8.63
CA ALA A 144 -12.90 -4.46 -9.71
C ALA A 144 -12.22 -3.19 -9.21
N LYS A 145 -12.60 -2.69 -8.02
CA LYS A 145 -11.95 -1.59 -7.28
C LYS A 145 -12.23 -1.72 -5.78
N TYR A 146 -11.20 -1.62 -4.96
CA TYR A 146 -11.28 -1.51 -3.50
C TYR A 146 -10.04 -0.79 -2.97
N GLY A 147 -9.98 -0.44 -1.68
CA GLY A 147 -8.93 0.44 -1.14
C GLY A 147 -9.39 1.89 -1.01
N GLY A 148 -8.63 2.70 -0.28
CA GLY A 148 -9.05 4.01 0.19
C GLY A 148 -8.41 5.18 -0.58
N HIS A 149 -9.08 6.33 -0.49
CA HIS A 149 -8.55 7.63 -0.87
C HIS A 149 -8.85 8.60 0.27
N ASN A 150 -7.80 9.22 0.84
CA ASN A 150 -7.91 10.13 1.97
C ASN A 150 -7.20 11.44 1.66
N GLN A 151 -7.73 12.53 2.21
CA GLN A 151 -7.16 13.87 2.10
C GLN A 151 -7.31 14.63 3.41
N ALA A 152 -6.33 15.45 3.77
CA ALA A 152 -6.38 16.27 4.97
C ALA A 152 -5.67 17.61 4.75
N VAL A 153 -6.11 18.62 5.51
CA VAL A 153 -5.50 19.96 5.55
C VAL A 153 -5.21 20.31 7.00
N HIS A 154 -3.98 20.76 7.26
CA HIS A 154 -3.53 21.10 8.61
C HIS A 154 -2.89 22.51 8.62
N PRO A 155 -3.62 23.53 9.10
CA PRO A 155 -3.06 24.85 9.32
C PRO A 155 -2.34 24.93 10.68
N SER A 156 -1.24 25.68 10.75
CA SER A 156 -0.48 25.88 11.99
C SER A 156 0.03 27.32 12.10
N CYS A 157 0.00 27.84 13.32
CA CYS A 157 0.54 29.13 13.72
C CYS A 157 1.21 28.96 15.10
N PRO A 158 2.51 29.26 15.28
CA PRO A 158 3.13 29.23 16.59
C PRO A 158 2.42 30.22 17.51
N ARG A 159 1.93 29.73 18.66
CA ARG A 159 1.41 30.60 19.71
C ARG A 159 2.58 31.43 20.26
N SER A 160 2.56 32.74 20.03
CA SER A 160 3.46 33.66 20.69
C SER A 160 3.31 33.51 22.21
N THR A 161 4.32 32.93 22.85
CA THR A 161 4.48 33.01 24.30
C THR A 161 4.82 34.46 24.63
N ARG A 162 3.79 35.30 24.85
CA ARG A 162 3.97 36.62 25.45
C ARG A 162 4.69 36.45 26.79
N GLY A 163 5.75 37.25 26.95
CA GLY A 163 6.72 37.14 28.03
C GLY A 163 6.10 37.11 29.43
N ARG A 164 6.69 36.26 30.26
CA ARG A 164 6.54 36.33 31.71
C ARG A 164 7.27 37.60 32.16
N LEU A 165 6.53 38.67 32.48
CA LEU A 165 7.09 39.82 33.19
C LEU A 165 7.71 39.29 34.50
N ARG A 166 9.03 39.29 34.58
CA ARG A 166 9.74 39.26 35.87
C ARG A 166 9.59 40.66 36.47
N MET A 167 8.68 40.80 37.43
CA MET A 167 8.82 41.85 38.45
C MET A 167 10.03 41.43 39.30
N THR A 168 11.13 42.14 39.17
CA THR A 168 12.20 42.13 40.17
C THR A 168 11.77 42.97 41.37
N PRO A 169 12.19 42.57 42.59
CA PRO A 169 11.77 43.18 43.85
C PRO A 169 12.32 44.60 44.06
#